data_AF-A0A6G0HPF9-F1
#
_entry.id   AF-A0A6G0HPF9-F1
#
_cell.length_a   1.000
_cell.length_b   1.000
_cell.length_c   1.000
_cell.angle_alpha   90.00
_cell.angle_beta   90.00
_cell.angle_gamma   90.00
#
_symmetry.space_group_name_H-M   'P 1'
#
loop_
_entity.id
_entity.type
_entity.pdbx_description
1 polymer ?
#
loop_
_entity_poly.entity_id
_entity_poly.type
_entity_poly.pdbx_seq_one_letter_code
_entity_poly.pdbx_strand_id
1 'polypeptide(L)'
;MNLCAGFDLVEPHSCCPSLDSAPTRTFTEFTQTRCGHLSPVPTMGDGLKTQLVSAIHLQEVELQEKPADKKQGSKNNITADETFTVEEAVETIGFGRFHILLFVIMGSSNIVEAMEIMLLAVVSPEIRCEWKLDDWQVALVSTMVFLGFMVCGVFGGYIADRYGRWKVVFGGFVWSAYFSLLTSFAPSYGWFIFLRSMVGCGVAGVSQGFVLKTEFIPEKHRAFLLPLASIFWMIGSMLIILLGMLVVPTLGWRWMIRISVTPSIILIFLFKFIPESARYNVSAGNIQAAVATLEKIAKMNRASLPPGRLVEPAVNERGSWRILLSPSFRRTSLLLWYSW
;
A
#
# COMPACT_ATOMS: atom_id res chain seq x y z
N MET A 1 20.24 -38.91 -41.28
CA MET A 1 19.66 -37.56 -41.31
C MET A 1 20.31 -36.75 -40.20
N ASN A 2 21.38 -36.05 -40.57
CA ASN A 2 22.02 -35.03 -39.75
C ASN A 2 21.34 -33.70 -40.06
N LEU A 3 20.99 -32.94 -39.02
CA LEU A 3 20.82 -31.49 -39.08
C LEU A 3 21.09 -30.93 -37.68
N CYS A 4 22.37 -30.69 -37.41
CA CYS A 4 22.81 -29.69 -36.46
C CYS A 4 22.53 -28.32 -37.09
N ALA A 5 21.64 -27.55 -36.49
CA ALA A 5 21.58 -26.11 -36.70
C ALA A 5 22.07 -25.46 -35.41
N GLY A 6 23.28 -24.92 -35.46
CA GLY A 6 23.88 -24.14 -34.39
C GLY A 6 23.12 -22.84 -34.18
N PHE A 7 22.85 -22.55 -32.92
CA PHE A 7 22.56 -21.22 -32.45
C PHE A 7 23.73 -20.83 -31.54
N ASP A 8 24.71 -20.16 -32.12
CA ASP A 8 25.78 -19.48 -31.37
C ASP A 8 25.15 -18.35 -30.55
N LEU A 9 24.85 -18.65 -29.29
CA LEU A 9 24.63 -17.62 -28.29
C LEU A 9 26.00 -17.07 -27.89
N VAL A 10 26.29 -15.89 -28.43
CA VAL A 10 27.32 -14.97 -27.94
C VAL A 10 27.23 -14.89 -26.42
N GLU A 11 28.29 -15.31 -25.72
CA GLU A 11 28.44 -15.16 -24.27
C GLU A 11 28.29 -13.69 -23.86
N PRO A 12 27.36 -13.35 -22.94
CA PRO A 12 27.48 -12.12 -22.18
C PRO A 12 28.29 -12.43 -20.90
N HIS A 13 29.48 -11.83 -20.85
CA HIS A 13 30.26 -11.50 -19.65
C HIS A 13 30.14 -12.45 -18.44
N SER A 14 31.14 -13.32 -18.35
CA SER A 14 31.48 -14.19 -17.24
C SER A 14 31.53 -13.42 -15.90
N CYS A 15 30.43 -13.46 -15.14
CA CYS A 15 30.40 -13.03 -13.74
C CYS A 15 29.48 -13.90 -12.88
N CYS A 16 29.28 -15.16 -13.28
CA CYS A 16 28.81 -16.19 -12.36
C CYS A 16 30.02 -16.85 -11.70
N PRO A 17 30.10 -16.95 -10.36
CA PRO A 17 31.04 -17.88 -9.75
C PRO A 17 30.65 -19.29 -10.18
N SER A 18 31.64 -20.04 -10.68
CA SER A 18 31.54 -21.47 -10.97
C SER A 18 31.04 -22.21 -9.73
N LEU A 19 29.84 -22.79 -9.81
CA LEU A 19 29.37 -23.80 -8.86
C LEU A 19 30.19 -25.08 -9.08
N ASP A 20 31.36 -25.15 -8.46
CA ASP A 20 32.08 -26.40 -8.31
C ASP A 20 31.54 -27.15 -7.08
N SER A 21 30.99 -28.34 -7.37
CA SER A 21 30.83 -29.49 -6.48
C SER A 21 29.95 -29.34 -5.23
N ALA A 22 28.66 -29.71 -5.37
CA ALA A 22 27.89 -30.28 -4.26
C ALA A 22 27.29 -31.62 -4.72
N PRO A 23 27.49 -32.73 -3.97
CA PRO A 23 27.12 -34.04 -4.44
C PRO A 23 25.61 -34.26 -4.39
N THR A 24 25.10 -34.78 -5.49
CA THR A 24 23.78 -35.38 -5.67
C THR A 24 23.49 -36.37 -4.55
N ARG A 25 22.49 -36.10 -3.70
CA ARG A 25 21.91 -37.13 -2.83
C ARG A 25 20.45 -37.34 -3.20
N THR A 26 20.26 -38.51 -3.79
CA THR A 26 19.04 -39.18 -4.18
C THR A 26 18.07 -39.34 -3.00
N PHE A 27 16.80 -39.23 -3.35
CA PHE A 27 15.65 -39.23 -2.46
C PHE A 27 15.07 -40.66 -2.42
N THR A 28 15.61 -41.52 -1.54
CA THR A 28 14.98 -42.82 -1.23
C THR A 28 15.59 -43.41 0.04
N GLU A 29 14.74 -44.03 0.86
CA GLU A 29 15.04 -44.83 2.06
C GLU A 29 15.40 -44.07 3.35
N PHE A 30 14.41 -43.92 4.25
CA PHE A 30 14.54 -44.37 5.64
C PHE A 30 13.13 -44.45 6.27
N THR A 31 12.42 -45.53 5.94
CA THR A 31 11.38 -46.07 6.82
C THR A 31 12.04 -46.77 7.98
N GLN A 32 11.44 -46.60 9.17
CA GLN A 32 11.57 -47.43 10.38
C GLN A 32 12.56 -46.93 11.46
N THR A 33 12.03 -46.23 12.47
CA THR A 33 12.09 -46.73 13.86
C THR A 33 11.19 -45.95 14.85
N ARG A 34 10.59 -46.73 15.77
CA ARG A 34 10.02 -46.42 17.10
C ARG A 34 8.61 -45.82 17.20
N CYS A 35 7.65 -46.72 17.42
CA CYS A 35 6.51 -46.48 18.32
C CYS A 35 7.01 -46.19 19.74
N GLY A 36 6.82 -44.96 20.20
CA GLY A 36 6.95 -44.53 21.59
C GLY A 36 5.59 -44.10 22.13
N HIS A 37 5.28 -44.54 23.34
CA HIS A 37 4.10 -44.20 24.15
C HIS A 37 3.59 -42.76 23.99
N LEU A 38 2.31 -42.59 23.65
CA LEU A 38 1.59 -41.33 23.83
C LEU A 38 1.42 -41.05 25.32
N SER A 39 2.00 -39.95 25.80
CA SER A 39 1.54 -39.28 27.02
C SER A 39 0.40 -38.32 26.67
N PRO A 40 -0.65 -38.18 27.50
CA PRO A 40 -1.74 -37.27 27.21
C PRO A 40 -1.29 -35.81 27.27
N VAL A 41 -1.77 -35.02 26.30
CA VAL A 41 -1.61 -33.57 26.21
C VAL A 41 -2.26 -32.90 27.44
N PRO A 42 -1.60 -31.96 28.13
CA PRO A 42 -2.22 -31.23 29.22
C PRO A 42 -3.35 -30.37 28.67
N THR A 43 -4.55 -30.56 29.22
CA THR A 43 -5.74 -29.78 28.92
C THR A 43 -5.50 -28.33 29.33
N MET A 44 -5.55 -27.44 28.34
CA MET A 44 -5.55 -25.98 28.54
C MET A 44 -6.76 -25.62 29.42
N GLY A 45 -6.47 -25.10 30.61
CA GLY A 45 -7.42 -24.96 31.71
C GLY A 45 -8.70 -24.21 31.34
N ASP A 46 -9.83 -24.77 31.76
CA ASP A 46 -11.19 -24.27 31.52
C ASP A 46 -11.38 -22.81 31.94
N GLY A 47 -10.58 -22.32 32.90
CA GLY A 47 -10.60 -20.92 33.34
C GLY A 47 -10.28 -19.90 32.24
N LEU A 48 -9.38 -20.20 31.29
CA LEU A 48 -9.05 -19.26 30.22
C LEU A 48 -10.15 -19.18 29.16
N LYS A 49 -10.85 -20.30 28.90
CA LYS A 49 -12.00 -20.33 27.98
C LYS A 49 -13.18 -19.57 28.58
N THR A 50 -13.46 -19.73 29.87
CA THR A 50 -14.54 -18.97 30.53
C THR A 50 -14.25 -17.47 30.56
N GLN A 51 -12.99 -17.07 30.79
CA GLN A 51 -12.58 -15.66 30.74
C GLN A 51 -12.68 -15.07 29.33
N LEU A 52 -12.29 -15.83 28.30
CA LEU A 52 -12.38 -15.37 26.90
C LEU A 52 -13.85 -15.27 26.43
N VAL A 53 -14.69 -16.24 26.79
CA VAL A 53 -16.13 -16.23 26.48
C VAL A 53 -16.84 -15.08 27.22
N SER A 54 -16.48 -14.81 28.48
CA SER A 54 -17.01 -13.67 29.23
C SER A 54 -16.57 -12.33 28.64
N ALA A 55 -15.33 -12.22 28.15
CA ALA A 55 -14.85 -10.99 27.50
C ALA A 55 -15.54 -10.73 26.16
N ILE A 56 -15.81 -11.78 25.37
CA ILE A 56 -16.59 -11.68 24.13
C ILE A 56 -18.03 -11.26 24.45
N HIS A 57 -18.65 -11.83 25.49
CA HIS A 57 -20.02 -11.49 25.88
C HIS A 57 -20.15 -10.05 26.40
N LEU A 58 -19.15 -9.54 27.12
CA LEU A 58 -19.13 -8.14 27.57
C LEU A 58 -18.95 -7.16 26.40
N GLN A 59 -18.13 -7.51 25.41
CA GLN A 59 -17.96 -6.69 24.20
C GLN A 59 -19.25 -6.61 23.37
N GLU A 60 -20.03 -7.68 23.33
CA GLU A 60 -21.31 -7.73 22.60
C GLU A 60 -22.43 -6.98 23.34
N VAL A 61 -22.39 -6.92 24.69
CA VAL A 61 -23.32 -6.11 25.49
C VAL A 61 -22.99 -4.62 25.40
N GLU A 62 -21.72 -4.21 25.40
CA GLU A 62 -21.33 -2.80 25.20
C GLU A 62 -21.67 -2.28 23.79
N LEU A 63 -21.72 -3.15 22.77
CA LEU A 63 -22.18 -2.78 21.43
C LEU A 63 -23.71 -2.61 21.34
N GLN A 64 -24.48 -3.22 22.24
CA GLN A 64 -25.94 -3.03 22.32
C GLN A 64 -26.36 -1.86 23.22
N GLU A 65 -25.52 -1.43 24.17
CA GLU A 65 -25.83 -0.36 25.12
C GLU A 65 -25.24 1.01 24.73
N LYS A 66 -25.16 1.30 23.42
CA LYS A 66 -25.08 2.68 22.95
C LYS A 66 -26.49 3.26 23.03
N PRO A 67 -26.75 4.35 23.79
CA PRO A 67 -28.11 4.77 24.08
C PRO A 67 -28.86 5.09 22.80
N ALA A 68 -29.92 4.32 22.55
CA ALA A 68 -30.99 4.65 21.64
C ALA A 68 -31.61 5.96 22.11
N ASP A 69 -31.22 7.07 21.49
CA ASP A 69 -31.86 8.35 21.72
C ASP A 69 -33.33 8.26 21.26
N LYS A 70 -34.21 8.73 22.13
CA LYS A 70 -35.65 8.47 22.12
C LYS A 70 -36.32 9.04 20.88
N LYS A 71 -36.75 8.17 19.94
CA LYS A 71 -37.88 8.48 19.06
C LYS A 71 -39.17 7.99 19.69
N GLN A 72 -39.80 8.85 20.48
CA GLN A 72 -41.21 8.73 20.84
C GLN A 72 -41.93 10.01 20.40
N GLY A 73 -43.03 9.82 19.67
CA GLY A 73 -43.53 10.75 18.68
C GLY A 73 -43.94 12.14 19.20
N SER A 74 -43.64 13.13 18.37
CA SER A 74 -44.40 14.36 18.29
C SER A 74 -44.53 14.73 16.81
N LYS A 75 -45.69 14.42 16.22
CA LYS A 75 -46.14 15.11 15.00
C LYS A 75 -46.40 16.55 15.42
N ASN A 76 -45.47 17.46 15.13
CA ASN A 76 -45.72 18.89 15.02
C ASN A 76 -44.68 19.50 14.08
N ASN A 77 -45.19 20.26 13.11
CA ASN A 77 -44.48 20.86 11.99
C ASN A 77 -43.42 21.88 12.44
N ILE A 78 -42.23 21.80 11.82
CA ILE A 78 -41.39 22.88 11.22
C ILE A 78 -39.99 22.27 11.00
N THR A 79 -39.57 22.25 9.74
CA THR A 79 -38.24 21.90 9.19
C THR A 79 -37.09 21.86 10.21
N ALA A 80 -36.79 20.66 10.73
CA ALA A 80 -35.45 20.38 11.24
C ALA A 80 -34.56 20.21 10.00
N ASP A 81 -33.51 21.02 9.89
CA ASP A 81 -32.48 20.86 8.86
C ASP A 81 -32.02 19.41 8.91
N GLU A 82 -32.37 18.59 7.91
CA GLU A 82 -31.82 17.24 7.80
C GLU A 82 -30.30 17.40 7.70
N THR A 83 -29.53 16.60 8.43
CA THR A 83 -28.06 16.66 8.41
C THR A 83 -27.52 15.26 8.19
N PHE A 84 -26.46 15.14 7.39
CA PHE A 84 -25.80 13.87 7.11
C PHE A 84 -24.28 13.99 7.26
N THR A 85 -23.61 12.87 7.55
CA THR A 85 -22.14 12.79 7.65
C THR A 85 -21.49 12.35 6.34
N VAL A 86 -20.16 12.48 6.22
CA VAL A 86 -19.45 12.01 5.02
C VAL A 86 -19.59 10.50 4.85
N GLU A 87 -19.56 9.75 5.96
CA GLU A 87 -19.80 8.29 5.97
C GLU A 87 -21.17 7.95 5.39
N GLU A 88 -22.22 8.59 5.89
CA GLU A 88 -23.60 8.35 5.48
C GLU A 88 -23.82 8.72 4.00
N ALA A 89 -23.18 9.80 3.53
CA ALA A 89 -23.18 10.16 2.12
C ALA A 89 -22.50 9.10 1.24
N VAL A 90 -21.31 8.61 1.64
CA VAL A 90 -20.57 7.58 0.90
C VAL A 90 -21.35 6.25 0.89
N GLU A 91 -22.00 5.90 1.98
CA GLU A 91 -22.86 4.71 2.06
C GLU A 91 -24.12 4.84 1.21
N THR A 92 -24.79 5.99 1.24
CA THR A 92 -26.01 6.27 0.45
C THR A 92 -25.73 6.30 -1.05
N ILE A 93 -24.60 6.90 -1.45
CA ILE A 93 -24.16 6.93 -2.86
C ILE A 93 -23.85 5.51 -3.37
N GLY A 94 -23.37 4.63 -2.48
CA GLY A 94 -23.11 3.22 -2.78
C GLY A 94 -21.97 2.99 -3.77
N PHE A 95 -21.70 1.72 -4.06
CA PHE A 95 -20.68 1.33 -5.04
C PHE A 95 -21.17 1.59 -6.47
N GLY A 96 -20.30 2.14 -7.32
CA GLY A 96 -20.68 2.56 -8.67
C GLY A 96 -19.49 2.76 -9.60
N ARG A 97 -19.73 3.42 -10.74
CA ARG A 97 -18.72 3.61 -11.80
C ARG A 97 -17.48 4.37 -11.33
N PHE A 98 -17.67 5.37 -10.46
CA PHE A 98 -16.54 6.09 -9.87
C PHE A 98 -15.64 5.17 -9.05
N HIS A 99 -16.23 4.27 -8.26
CA HIS A 99 -15.48 3.35 -7.41
C HIS A 99 -14.69 2.33 -8.23
N ILE A 100 -15.23 1.86 -9.36
CA ILE A 100 -14.51 1.00 -10.31
C ILE A 100 -13.33 1.78 -10.93
N LEU A 101 -13.57 3.01 -11.39
CA LEU A 101 -12.51 3.85 -11.96
C LEU A 101 -11.41 4.14 -10.93
N LEU A 102 -11.79 4.49 -9.69
CA LEU A 102 -10.88 4.70 -8.58
C LEU A 102 -10.08 3.44 -8.29
N PHE A 103 -10.73 2.27 -8.24
CA PHE A 103 -10.09 0.99 -8.01
C PHE A 103 -9.07 0.64 -9.10
N VAL A 104 -9.38 0.92 -10.38
CA VAL A 104 -8.45 0.72 -11.49
C VAL A 104 -7.26 1.68 -11.37
N ILE A 105 -7.47 2.99 -11.20
CA ILE A 105 -6.37 3.97 -11.13
C ILE A 105 -5.49 3.72 -9.89
N MET A 106 -6.10 3.53 -8.73
CA MET A 106 -5.39 3.24 -7.48
C MET A 106 -4.79 1.83 -7.45
N GLY A 107 -5.32 0.89 -8.23
CA GLY A 107 -4.75 -0.44 -8.45
C GLY A 107 -3.51 -0.37 -9.36
N SER A 108 -3.58 0.36 -10.47
CA SER A 108 -2.42 0.67 -11.32
C SER A 108 -1.31 1.40 -10.55
N SER A 109 -1.68 2.20 -9.55
CA SER A 109 -0.73 2.80 -8.61
C SER A 109 0.05 1.77 -7.81
N ASN A 110 -0.62 0.71 -7.33
CA ASN A 110 0.06 -0.40 -6.64
C ASN A 110 0.96 -1.20 -7.59
N ILE A 111 0.60 -1.34 -8.87
CA ILE A 111 1.48 -1.97 -9.87
C ILE A 111 2.79 -1.19 -9.95
N VAL A 112 2.71 0.13 -10.14
CA VAL A 112 3.88 0.99 -10.29
C VAL A 112 4.74 1.01 -9.02
N GLU A 113 4.10 1.10 -7.84
CA GLU A 113 4.79 1.04 -6.56
C GLU A 113 5.54 -0.29 -6.37
N ALA A 114 4.90 -1.41 -6.68
CA ALA A 114 5.53 -2.73 -6.62
C ALA A 114 6.70 -2.85 -7.60
N MET A 115 6.53 -2.35 -8.83
CA MET A 115 7.61 -2.32 -9.82
C MET A 115 8.83 -1.56 -9.28
N GLU A 116 8.65 -0.36 -8.71
CA GLU A 116 9.76 0.46 -8.21
C GLU A 116 10.52 -0.20 -7.05
N ILE A 117 9.79 -0.83 -6.12
CA ILE A 117 10.41 -1.53 -4.97
C ILE A 117 11.16 -2.79 -5.43
N MET A 118 10.55 -3.59 -6.31
CA MET A 118 11.16 -4.82 -6.83
C MET A 118 12.27 -4.56 -7.86
N LEU A 119 12.31 -3.37 -8.47
CA LEU A 119 13.36 -2.97 -9.40
C LEU A 119 14.75 -3.07 -8.78
N LEU A 120 14.90 -2.77 -7.49
CA LEU A 120 16.18 -2.89 -6.79
C LEU A 120 16.74 -4.32 -6.84
N ALA A 121 15.88 -5.33 -6.65
CA ALA A 121 16.31 -6.72 -6.67
C ALA A 121 16.83 -7.12 -8.06
N VAL A 122 16.19 -6.64 -9.12
CA VAL A 122 16.59 -6.92 -10.51
C VAL A 122 17.87 -6.17 -10.91
N VAL A 123 18.04 -4.93 -10.46
CA VAL A 123 19.21 -4.09 -10.81
C VAL A 123 20.45 -4.41 -9.97
N SER A 124 20.28 -4.98 -8.77
CA SER A 124 21.38 -5.32 -7.84
C SER A 124 22.55 -6.12 -8.45
N PRO A 125 22.33 -7.22 -9.19
CA PRO A 125 23.44 -7.96 -9.80
C PRO A 125 24.19 -7.13 -10.86
N GLU A 126 23.48 -6.34 -11.65
CA GLU A 126 24.05 -5.52 -12.73
C GLU A 126 24.97 -4.41 -12.18
N ILE A 127 24.53 -3.70 -11.14
CA ILE A 127 25.34 -2.64 -10.52
C ILE A 127 26.57 -3.21 -9.79
N ARG A 128 26.48 -4.44 -9.29
CA ARG A 128 27.61 -5.14 -8.68
C ARG A 128 28.70 -5.36 -9.71
N CYS A 129 28.35 -5.82 -10.91
CA CYS A 129 29.28 -6.05 -12.00
C CYS A 129 29.88 -4.75 -12.56
N GLU A 130 29.05 -3.72 -12.78
CA GLU A 130 29.48 -2.42 -13.33
C GLU A 130 30.54 -1.75 -12.46
N TRP A 131 30.30 -1.67 -11.14
CA TRP A 131 31.17 -0.95 -10.21
C TRP A 131 32.05 -1.84 -9.33
N LYS A 132 32.06 -3.15 -9.60
CA LYS A 132 32.84 -4.17 -8.86
C LYS A 132 32.66 -4.03 -7.34
N LEU A 133 31.39 -4.05 -6.92
CA LEU A 133 31.01 -3.78 -5.54
C LEU A 133 31.14 -5.02 -4.63
N ASP A 134 31.46 -4.77 -3.37
CA ASP A 134 31.38 -5.76 -2.30
C ASP A 134 29.92 -6.03 -1.88
N ASP A 135 29.67 -7.16 -1.21
CA ASP A 135 28.32 -7.53 -0.75
C ASP A 135 27.68 -6.48 0.17
N TRP A 136 28.47 -5.86 1.05
CA TRP A 136 27.97 -4.83 1.97
C TRP A 136 27.56 -3.55 1.23
N GLN A 137 28.21 -3.23 0.10
CA GLN A 137 27.86 -2.08 -0.74
C GLN A 137 26.55 -2.34 -1.47
N VAL A 138 26.31 -3.55 -1.95
CA VAL A 138 25.02 -3.90 -2.56
C VAL A 138 23.90 -3.81 -1.51
N ALA A 139 24.13 -4.33 -0.30
CA ALA A 139 23.18 -4.22 0.82
C ALA A 139 22.95 -2.77 1.29
N LEU A 140 23.95 -1.89 1.14
CA LEU A 140 23.83 -0.47 1.50
C LEU A 140 22.80 0.24 0.63
N VAL A 141 22.66 -0.13 -0.65
CA VAL A 141 21.69 0.49 -1.57
C VAL A 141 20.26 0.32 -1.05
N SER A 142 19.85 -0.91 -0.75
CA SER A 142 18.50 -1.18 -0.24
C SER A 142 18.28 -0.52 1.12
N THR A 143 19.29 -0.58 2.00
CA THR A 143 19.27 0.09 3.31
C THR A 143 19.01 1.59 3.17
N MET A 144 19.69 2.28 2.26
CA MET A 144 19.53 3.73 2.06
C MET A 144 18.19 4.11 1.43
N VAL A 145 17.60 3.23 0.63
CA VAL A 145 16.24 3.39 0.09
C VAL A 145 15.22 3.32 1.23
N PHE A 146 15.30 2.28 2.07
CA PHE A 146 14.40 2.14 3.21
C PHE A 146 14.61 3.21 4.28
N LEU A 147 15.85 3.70 4.46
CA LEU A 147 16.13 4.85 5.32
C LEU A 147 15.43 6.11 4.79
N GLY A 148 15.52 6.36 3.48
CA GLY A 148 14.79 7.45 2.83
C GLY A 148 13.29 7.30 3.01
N PHE A 149 12.74 6.10 2.79
CA PHE A 149 11.33 5.79 3.03
C PHE A 149 10.91 6.06 4.48
N MET A 150 11.71 5.65 5.46
CA MET A 150 11.42 5.85 6.88
C MET A 150 11.36 7.33 7.25
N VAL A 151 12.41 8.09 6.89
CA VAL A 151 12.50 9.52 7.21
C VAL A 151 11.35 10.28 6.55
N CYS A 152 11.18 10.09 5.24
CA CYS A 152 10.15 10.78 4.47
C CYS A 152 8.74 10.27 4.76
N GLY A 153 8.55 9.04 5.27
CA GLY A 153 7.24 8.53 5.69
C GLY A 153 6.69 9.25 6.91
N VAL A 154 7.54 9.55 7.90
CA VAL A 154 7.13 10.34 9.08
C VAL A 154 6.70 11.75 8.67
N PHE A 155 7.50 12.43 7.84
CA PHE A 155 7.15 13.75 7.34
C PHE A 155 5.95 13.71 6.38
N GLY A 156 5.89 12.69 5.53
CA GLY A 156 4.84 12.49 4.53
C GLY A 156 3.47 12.31 5.17
N GLY A 157 3.37 11.54 6.24
CA GLY A 157 2.13 11.41 7.03
C GLY A 157 1.68 12.75 7.62
N TYR A 158 2.59 13.48 8.26
CA TYR A 158 2.30 14.82 8.81
C TYR A 158 1.83 15.81 7.73
N ILE A 159 2.50 15.81 6.57
CA ILE A 159 2.15 16.68 5.44
C ILE A 159 0.80 16.24 4.84
N ALA A 160 0.54 14.95 4.74
CA ALA A 160 -0.68 14.39 4.16
C ALA A 160 -1.92 14.79 4.99
N ASP A 161 -1.80 14.73 6.32
CA ASP A 161 -2.87 15.13 7.22
C ASP A 161 -3.12 16.66 7.19
N ARG A 162 -2.08 17.47 6.92
CA ARG A 162 -2.17 18.94 6.92
C ARG A 162 -2.57 19.57 5.58
N TYR A 163 -2.06 19.04 4.47
CA TYR A 163 -2.18 19.65 3.15
C TYR A 163 -3.06 18.86 2.17
N GLY A 164 -3.45 17.64 2.53
CA GLY A 164 -4.28 16.75 1.73
C GLY A 164 -3.51 15.50 1.33
N ARG A 165 -4.12 14.33 1.52
CA ARG A 165 -3.53 13.04 1.18
C ARG A 165 -3.30 12.91 -0.33
N TRP A 166 -4.24 13.39 -1.15
CA TRP A 166 -4.12 13.30 -2.61
C TRP A 166 -2.88 14.05 -3.12
N LYS A 167 -2.59 15.24 -2.58
CA LYS A 167 -1.40 16.02 -2.99
C LYS A 167 -0.09 15.33 -2.64
N VAL A 168 -0.02 14.68 -1.48
CA VAL A 168 1.18 13.94 -1.07
C VAL A 168 1.39 12.71 -1.94
N VAL A 169 0.32 11.97 -2.25
CA VAL A 169 0.40 10.81 -3.15
C VAL A 169 0.82 11.23 -4.56
N PHE A 170 0.18 12.26 -5.11
CA PHE A 170 0.52 12.79 -6.43
C PHE A 170 1.96 13.32 -6.48
N GLY A 171 2.36 14.11 -5.49
CA GLY A 171 3.72 14.63 -5.35
C GLY A 171 4.74 13.50 -5.22
N GLY A 172 4.42 12.45 -4.46
CA GLY A 172 5.24 11.24 -4.31
C GLY A 172 5.44 10.50 -5.64
N PHE A 173 4.40 10.37 -6.46
CA PHE A 173 4.50 9.78 -7.80
C PHE A 173 5.42 10.59 -8.72
N VAL A 174 5.24 11.91 -8.76
CA VAL A 174 6.08 12.81 -9.58
C VAL A 174 7.53 12.76 -9.11
N TRP A 175 7.75 12.81 -7.80
CA TRP A 175 9.08 12.74 -7.18
C TRP A 175 9.77 11.41 -7.48
N SER A 176 9.08 10.29 -7.24
CA SER A 176 9.60 8.94 -7.50
C SER A 176 9.94 8.76 -8.98
N ALA A 177 9.04 9.12 -9.89
CA ALA A 177 9.28 9.02 -11.33
C ALA A 177 10.48 9.86 -11.79
N TYR A 178 10.62 11.09 -11.27
CA TYR A 178 11.73 11.97 -11.58
C TYR A 178 13.07 11.39 -11.10
N PHE A 179 13.18 11.02 -9.82
CA PHE A 179 14.43 10.48 -9.27
C PHE A 179 14.77 9.09 -9.81
N SER A 180 13.76 8.26 -10.11
CA SER A 180 13.95 6.97 -10.77
C SER A 180 14.52 7.17 -12.18
N LEU A 181 13.99 8.12 -12.96
CA LEU A 181 14.54 8.47 -14.26
C LEU A 181 15.98 9.01 -14.16
N LEU A 182 16.26 9.91 -13.22
CA LEU A 182 17.60 10.43 -12.96
C LEU A 182 18.59 9.32 -12.60
N THR A 183 18.13 8.30 -11.87
CA THR A 183 18.96 7.13 -11.51
C THR A 183 19.50 6.40 -12.74
N SER A 184 18.76 6.41 -13.86
CA SER A 184 19.24 5.81 -15.12
C SER A 184 20.45 6.54 -15.73
N PHE A 185 20.73 7.77 -15.30
CA PHE A 185 21.85 8.60 -15.73
C PHE A 185 22.96 8.67 -14.67
N ALA A 186 22.88 7.88 -13.59
CA ALA A 186 23.87 7.90 -12.52
C ALA A 186 25.28 7.57 -13.05
N PRO A 187 26.26 8.48 -12.92
CA PRO A 187 27.62 8.28 -13.42
C PRO A 187 28.49 7.46 -12.46
N SER A 188 28.14 7.43 -11.17
CA SER A 188 28.89 6.72 -10.14
C SER A 188 27.97 6.11 -9.09
N TYR A 189 28.51 5.14 -8.34
CA TYR A 189 27.81 4.45 -7.26
C TYR A 189 27.27 5.39 -6.17
N GLY A 190 28.03 6.43 -5.79
CA GLY A 190 27.59 7.41 -4.79
C GLY A 190 26.35 8.19 -5.25
N TRP A 191 26.33 8.64 -6.52
CA TRP A 191 25.13 9.25 -7.10
C TRP A 191 23.96 8.29 -7.17
N PHE A 192 24.22 7.03 -7.52
CA PHE A 192 23.19 6.00 -7.58
C PHE A 192 22.51 5.81 -6.22
N ILE A 193 23.26 5.63 -5.13
CA ILE A 193 22.68 5.48 -3.78
C ILE A 193 21.87 6.72 -3.39
N PHE A 194 22.40 7.91 -3.61
CA PHE A 194 21.71 9.16 -3.26
C PHE A 194 20.36 9.27 -3.98
N LEU A 195 20.35 9.05 -5.30
CA LEU A 195 19.13 9.10 -6.10
C LEU A 195 18.13 8.01 -5.67
N ARG A 196 18.62 6.80 -5.36
CA ARG A 196 17.78 5.71 -4.82
C ARG A 196 17.17 6.03 -3.46
N SER A 197 17.91 6.69 -2.58
CA SER A 197 17.37 7.17 -1.31
C SER A 197 16.25 8.19 -1.53
N MET A 198 16.42 9.10 -2.50
CA MET A 198 15.37 10.05 -2.89
C MET A 198 14.14 9.37 -3.52
N VAL A 199 14.32 8.27 -4.27
CA VAL A 199 13.19 7.44 -4.74
C VAL A 199 12.44 6.85 -3.55
N GLY A 200 13.14 6.33 -2.53
CA GLY A 200 12.53 5.84 -1.29
C GLY A 200 11.63 6.88 -0.61
N CYS A 201 12.03 8.15 -0.63
CA CYS A 201 11.19 9.26 -0.18
C CYS A 201 9.91 9.45 -1.01
N GLY A 202 9.99 9.30 -2.34
CA GLY A 202 8.82 9.35 -3.21
C GLY A 202 7.85 8.20 -2.95
N VAL A 203 8.38 6.98 -2.79
CA VAL A 203 7.60 5.78 -2.44
C VAL A 203 6.87 5.96 -1.11
N ALA A 204 7.48 6.61 -0.12
CA ALA A 204 6.81 6.94 1.14
C ALA A 204 5.60 7.88 0.99
N GLY A 205 5.62 8.78 0.01
CA GLY A 205 4.46 9.59 -0.36
C GLY A 205 3.37 8.78 -1.06
N VAL A 206 3.77 7.88 -1.96
CA VAL A 206 2.84 6.99 -2.71
C VAL A 206 2.08 6.05 -1.76
N SER A 207 2.74 5.53 -0.73
CA SER A 207 2.14 4.61 0.24
C SER A 207 0.97 5.22 1.03
N GLN A 208 0.91 6.55 1.17
CA GLN A 208 -0.25 7.26 1.74
C GLN A 208 -1.54 7.04 0.92
N GLY A 209 -1.41 6.58 -0.33
CA GLY A 209 -2.51 6.22 -1.20
C GLY A 209 -3.35 5.07 -0.66
N PHE A 210 -2.82 4.20 0.21
CA PHE A 210 -3.62 3.18 0.87
C PHE A 210 -4.75 3.78 1.71
N VAL A 211 -4.45 4.81 2.50
CA VAL A 211 -5.45 5.51 3.33
C VAL A 211 -6.44 6.28 2.45
N LEU A 212 -5.95 6.90 1.37
CA LEU A 212 -6.84 7.59 0.42
C LEU A 212 -7.88 6.63 -0.19
N LYS A 213 -7.50 5.37 -0.50
CA LYS A 213 -8.43 4.36 -1.02
C LYS A 213 -9.55 4.04 -0.02
N THR A 214 -9.23 3.90 1.26
CA THR A 214 -10.22 3.51 2.27
C THR A 214 -11.23 4.62 2.55
N GLU A 215 -10.84 5.89 2.39
CA GLU A 215 -11.73 7.04 2.58
C GLU A 215 -12.86 7.11 1.54
N PHE A 216 -12.62 6.69 0.29
CA PHE A 216 -13.63 6.68 -0.76
C PHE A 216 -14.48 5.41 -0.82
N ILE A 217 -13.96 4.28 -0.34
CA ILE A 217 -14.67 2.99 -0.46
C ILE A 217 -15.70 2.86 0.67
N PRO A 218 -16.97 2.47 0.39
CA PRO A 218 -17.97 2.18 1.42
C PRO A 218 -17.57 0.98 2.31
N GLU A 219 -17.89 1.01 3.60
CA GLU A 219 -17.42 0.04 4.60
C GLU A 219 -17.65 -1.43 4.18
N LYS A 220 -18.85 -1.72 3.67
CA LYS A 220 -19.26 -3.06 3.19
C LYS A 220 -18.32 -3.67 2.14
N HIS A 221 -17.66 -2.84 1.34
CA HIS A 221 -16.79 -3.31 0.25
C HIS A 221 -15.29 -3.19 0.58
N ARG A 222 -14.92 -2.49 1.66
CA ARG A 222 -13.52 -2.31 2.07
C ARG A 222 -12.82 -3.64 2.29
N ALA A 223 -13.45 -4.57 3.01
CA ALA A 223 -12.88 -5.88 3.33
C ALA A 223 -12.55 -6.75 2.10
N PHE A 224 -13.26 -6.54 0.99
CA PHE A 224 -13.02 -7.28 -0.26
C PHE A 224 -12.03 -6.57 -1.19
N LEU A 225 -12.16 -5.24 -1.34
CA LEU A 225 -11.34 -4.47 -2.29
C LEU A 225 -9.90 -4.29 -1.83
N LEU A 226 -9.63 -4.22 -0.51
CA LEU A 226 -8.27 -4.05 -0.01
C LEU A 226 -7.39 -5.28 -0.28
N PRO A 227 -7.80 -6.53 0.02
CA PRO A 227 -7.03 -7.71 -0.38
C PRO A 227 -6.94 -7.88 -1.90
N LEU A 228 -7.98 -7.50 -2.65
CA LEU A 228 -7.95 -7.54 -4.11
C LEU A 228 -6.85 -6.61 -4.67
N ALA A 229 -6.52 -5.53 -3.96
CA ALA A 229 -5.43 -4.63 -4.32
C ALA A 229 -4.04 -5.29 -4.25
N SER A 230 -3.88 -6.39 -3.50
CA SER A 230 -2.65 -7.18 -3.45
C SER A 230 -2.38 -7.94 -4.75
N ILE A 231 -3.42 -8.26 -5.53
CA ILE A 231 -3.23 -8.87 -6.85
C ILE A 231 -2.48 -7.91 -7.78
N PHE A 232 -2.82 -6.61 -7.74
CA PHE A 232 -2.10 -5.59 -8.50
C PHE A 232 -0.63 -5.50 -8.10
N TRP A 233 -0.31 -5.66 -6.82
CA TRP A 233 1.07 -5.72 -6.36
C TRP A 233 1.84 -6.90 -6.97
N MET A 234 1.25 -8.09 -6.97
CA MET A 234 1.85 -9.27 -7.59
C MET A 234 2.06 -9.09 -9.09
N ILE A 235 1.08 -8.50 -9.80
CA ILE A 235 1.18 -8.18 -11.22
C ILE A 235 2.36 -7.25 -11.49
N GLY A 236 2.52 -6.17 -10.69
CA GLY A 236 3.65 -5.25 -10.85
C GLY A 236 5.00 -5.91 -10.58
N SER A 237 5.07 -6.78 -9.56
CA SER A 237 6.27 -7.54 -9.24
C SER A 237 6.67 -8.49 -10.38
N MET A 238 5.70 -9.17 -10.99
CA MET A 238 5.97 -10.03 -12.15
C MET A 238 6.38 -9.22 -13.38
N LEU A 239 5.75 -8.06 -13.60
CA LEU A 239 6.03 -7.20 -14.75
C LEU A 239 7.47 -6.69 -14.76
N ILE A 240 7.99 -6.27 -13.60
CA ILE A 240 9.38 -5.76 -13.52
C ILE A 240 10.42 -6.88 -13.69
N ILE A 241 10.14 -8.08 -13.19
CA ILE A 241 11.03 -9.24 -13.39
C ILE A 241 11.05 -9.63 -14.88
N LEU A 242 9.87 -9.70 -15.53
CA LEU A 242 9.78 -9.96 -16.96
C LEU A 242 10.50 -8.89 -17.78
N LEU A 243 10.33 -7.62 -17.42
CA LEU A 243 11.04 -6.52 -18.05
C LEU A 243 12.56 -6.66 -17.87
N GLY A 244 13.01 -7.05 -16.68
CA GLY A 244 14.40 -7.36 -16.38
C GLY A 244 14.97 -8.43 -17.31
N MET A 245 14.31 -9.57 -17.40
CA MET A 245 14.75 -10.70 -18.24
C MET A 245 14.86 -10.33 -19.73
N LEU A 246 13.98 -9.46 -20.24
CA LEU A 246 13.97 -9.10 -21.67
C LEU A 246 14.94 -7.96 -22.00
N VAL A 247 15.03 -6.95 -21.12
CA VAL A 247 15.72 -5.69 -21.40
C VAL A 247 17.16 -5.70 -20.91
N VAL A 248 17.44 -6.30 -19.76
CA VAL A 248 18.80 -6.27 -19.17
C VAL A 248 19.83 -6.93 -20.09
N PRO A 249 19.60 -8.13 -20.69
CA PRO A 249 20.60 -8.76 -21.54
C PRO A 249 20.88 -8.00 -22.85
N THR A 250 19.94 -7.18 -23.33
CA THR A 250 20.02 -6.53 -24.65
C THR A 250 20.45 -5.06 -24.55
N LEU A 251 19.86 -4.32 -23.62
CA LEU A 251 20.03 -2.87 -23.48
C LEU A 251 20.63 -2.46 -22.12
N GLY A 252 20.77 -3.38 -21.19
CA GLY A 252 21.30 -3.13 -19.85
C GLY A 252 20.31 -2.48 -18.88
N TRP A 253 20.73 -2.40 -17.61
CA TRP A 253 19.90 -1.91 -16.50
C TRP A 253 19.45 -0.45 -16.63
N ARG A 254 20.24 0.41 -17.28
CA ARG A 254 19.91 1.84 -17.45
C ARG A 254 18.64 2.03 -18.30
N TRP A 255 18.51 1.28 -19.40
CA TRP A 255 17.32 1.32 -20.24
C TRP A 255 16.12 0.68 -19.59
N MET A 256 16.33 -0.40 -18.83
CA MET A 256 15.27 -1.02 -18.03
C MET A 256 14.61 -0.02 -17.07
N ILE A 257 15.40 0.79 -16.35
CA ILE A 257 14.88 1.86 -15.48
C ILE A 257 14.03 2.85 -16.28
N ARG A 258 14.53 3.33 -17.42
CA ARG A 258 13.77 4.28 -18.27
C ARG A 258 12.42 3.72 -18.70
N ILE A 259 12.38 2.46 -19.12
CA ILE A 259 11.13 1.81 -19.53
C ILE A 259 10.20 1.66 -18.33
N SER A 260 10.73 1.28 -17.15
CA SER A 260 9.93 1.12 -15.92
C SER A 260 9.26 2.41 -15.43
N VAL A 261 9.83 3.58 -15.74
CA VAL A 261 9.24 4.89 -15.40
C VAL A 261 8.06 5.27 -16.30
N THR A 262 7.96 4.68 -17.49
CA THR A 262 6.87 4.96 -18.46
C THR A 262 5.47 4.79 -17.87
N PRO A 263 5.11 3.65 -17.23
CA PRO A 263 3.80 3.49 -16.60
C PRO A 263 3.56 4.52 -15.48
N SER A 264 4.60 4.93 -14.73
CA SER A 264 4.50 5.98 -13.71
C SER A 264 4.09 7.32 -14.31
N ILE A 265 4.67 7.69 -15.46
CA ILE A 265 4.34 8.94 -16.16
C ILE A 265 2.88 8.92 -16.66
N ILE A 266 2.42 7.82 -17.25
CA ILE A 266 1.02 7.67 -17.70
C ILE A 266 0.07 7.84 -16.51
N LEU A 267 0.43 7.25 -15.37
CA LEU A 267 -0.39 7.30 -14.17
C LEU A 267 -0.47 8.71 -13.55
N ILE A 268 0.59 9.50 -13.62
CA ILE A 268 0.57 10.92 -13.19
C ILE A 268 -0.53 11.70 -13.93
N PHE A 269 -0.74 11.45 -15.23
CA PHE A 269 -1.85 12.09 -15.96
C PHE A 269 -3.22 11.57 -15.53
N LEU A 270 -3.34 10.28 -15.21
CA LEU A 270 -4.58 9.65 -14.74
C LEU A 270 -4.97 10.12 -13.31
N PHE A 271 -4.01 10.44 -12.45
CA PHE A 271 -4.27 10.91 -11.08
C PHE A 271 -5.06 12.22 -11.03
N LYS A 272 -4.99 13.05 -12.08
CA LYS A 272 -5.75 14.30 -12.18
C LYS A 272 -7.28 14.09 -12.19
N PHE A 273 -7.75 12.89 -12.50
CA PHE A 273 -9.17 12.56 -12.46
C PHE A 273 -9.71 12.27 -11.04
N ILE A 274 -8.81 11.92 -10.10
CA ILE A 274 -9.18 11.62 -8.72
C ILE A 274 -9.34 12.94 -7.94
N PRO A 275 -10.52 13.22 -7.37
CA PRO A 275 -10.70 14.39 -6.51
C PRO A 275 -10.02 14.17 -5.15
N GLU A 276 -9.78 15.27 -4.42
CA GLU A 276 -9.38 15.19 -3.00
C GLU A 276 -10.52 14.57 -2.16
N SER A 277 -10.14 13.87 -1.10
CA SER A 277 -11.09 13.20 -0.20
C SER A 277 -12.09 14.17 0.43
N ALA A 278 -13.37 13.78 0.45
CA ALA A 278 -14.43 14.55 1.10
C ALA A 278 -14.15 14.71 2.60
N ARG A 279 -13.66 13.66 3.28
CA ARG A 279 -13.27 13.70 4.70
C ARG A 279 -12.15 14.71 4.96
N TYR A 280 -11.12 14.74 4.10
CA TYR A 280 -10.08 15.75 4.21
C TYR A 280 -10.65 17.17 4.02
N ASN A 281 -11.50 17.40 3.02
CA ASN A 281 -12.08 18.72 2.78
C ASN A 281 -12.95 19.21 3.95
N VAL A 282 -13.72 18.33 4.59
CA VAL A 282 -14.51 18.70 5.77
C VAL A 282 -13.62 19.01 6.98
N SER A 283 -12.64 18.15 7.29
CA SER A 283 -11.70 18.39 8.39
C SER A 283 -10.82 19.64 8.19
N ALA A 284 -10.57 20.04 6.94
CA ALA A 284 -9.90 21.29 6.59
C ALA A 284 -10.81 22.53 6.70
N GLY A 285 -12.10 22.36 7.04
CA GLY A 285 -13.10 23.42 7.13
C GLY A 285 -13.71 23.84 5.79
N ASN A 286 -13.38 23.14 4.70
CA ASN A 286 -13.88 23.43 3.35
C ASN A 286 -15.08 22.54 2.99
N ILE A 287 -16.21 22.80 3.65
CA ILE A 287 -17.48 22.07 3.45
C ILE A 287 -17.95 22.12 1.99
N GLN A 288 -17.77 23.27 1.32
CA GLN A 288 -18.20 23.46 -0.07
C GLN A 288 -17.45 22.54 -1.03
N ALA A 289 -16.13 22.39 -0.87
CA ALA A 289 -15.35 21.45 -1.68
C ALA A 289 -15.71 19.99 -1.38
N ALA A 290 -16.04 19.66 -0.12
CA ALA A 290 -16.48 18.32 0.24
C ALA A 290 -17.81 17.95 -0.45
N VAL A 291 -18.80 18.85 -0.41
CA VAL A 291 -20.09 18.66 -1.10
C VAL A 291 -19.88 18.54 -2.61
N ALA A 292 -19.08 19.40 -3.22
CA ALA A 292 -18.77 19.32 -4.65
C ALA A 292 -18.11 17.98 -5.05
N THR A 293 -17.21 17.45 -4.22
CA THR A 293 -16.64 16.11 -4.42
C THR A 293 -17.72 15.04 -4.36
N LEU A 294 -18.59 15.06 -3.34
CA LEU A 294 -19.64 14.06 -3.17
C LEU A 294 -20.69 14.14 -4.30
N GLU A 295 -21.07 15.34 -4.74
CA GLU A 295 -21.94 15.56 -5.91
C GLU A 295 -21.33 14.99 -7.19
N LYS A 296 -20.03 15.19 -7.40
CA LYS A 296 -19.31 14.62 -8.54
C LYS A 296 -19.37 13.09 -8.52
N ILE A 297 -19.16 12.48 -7.35
CA ILE A 297 -19.24 11.03 -7.16
C ILE A 297 -20.67 10.53 -7.38
N ALA A 298 -21.67 11.19 -6.79
CA ALA A 298 -23.08 10.85 -6.94
C ALA A 298 -23.52 10.90 -8.41
N LYS A 299 -23.13 11.96 -9.14
CA LYS A 299 -23.40 12.10 -10.58
C LYS A 299 -22.78 10.98 -11.41
N MET A 300 -21.54 10.58 -11.11
CA MET A 300 -20.87 9.47 -11.82
C MET A 300 -21.50 8.11 -11.50
N ASN A 301 -21.97 7.93 -10.27
CA ASN A 301 -22.64 6.69 -9.84
C ASN A 301 -24.13 6.66 -10.19
N ARG A 302 -24.69 7.75 -10.73
CA ARG A 302 -26.14 7.93 -10.97
C ARG A 302 -26.97 7.75 -9.70
N ALA A 303 -26.42 8.21 -8.57
CA ALA A 303 -27.07 8.22 -7.26
C ALA A 303 -27.40 9.66 -6.84
N SER A 304 -28.28 9.81 -5.87
CA SER A 304 -28.58 11.09 -5.21
C SER A 304 -27.86 11.18 -3.87
N LEU A 305 -27.47 12.39 -3.49
CA LEU A 305 -27.05 12.69 -2.13
C LEU A 305 -28.23 12.55 -1.16
N PRO A 306 -27.99 12.15 0.10
CA PRO A 306 -29.00 12.23 1.14
C PRO A 306 -29.45 13.70 1.31
N PRO A 307 -30.74 13.94 1.60
CA PRO A 307 -31.24 15.29 1.81
C PRO A 307 -30.64 15.87 3.09
N GLY A 308 -30.26 17.15 3.05
CA GLY A 308 -29.75 17.85 4.22
C GLY A 308 -28.44 18.62 4.04
N ARG A 309 -27.91 19.12 5.16
CA ARG A 309 -26.62 19.80 5.24
C ARG A 309 -25.54 18.84 5.72
N LEU A 310 -24.40 18.82 5.04
CA LEU A 310 -23.22 18.09 5.48
C LEU A 310 -22.71 18.68 6.80
N VAL A 311 -22.82 17.91 7.88
CA VAL A 311 -22.31 18.25 9.22
C VAL A 311 -21.53 17.06 9.73
N GLU A 312 -20.23 17.26 9.93
CA GLU A 312 -19.37 16.26 10.56
C GLU A 312 -19.19 16.67 12.02
N PRO A 313 -19.22 15.72 12.98
CA PRO A 313 -19.03 16.06 14.39
C PRO A 313 -17.70 16.80 14.56
N ALA A 314 -17.74 18.00 15.16
CA ALA A 314 -16.56 18.81 15.37
C ALA A 314 -15.54 18.02 16.21
N VAL A 315 -14.49 17.52 15.58
CA VAL A 315 -13.37 16.89 16.27
C VAL A 315 -12.59 18.02 16.94
N ASN A 316 -12.94 18.32 18.19
CA ASN A 316 -12.39 19.46 18.96
C ASN A 316 -10.91 19.32 19.30
N GLU A 317 -10.30 18.14 19.13
CA GLU A 317 -8.87 17.94 19.33
C GLU A 317 -8.21 17.34 18.09
N ARG A 318 -7.25 18.06 17.51
CA ARG A 318 -6.33 17.45 16.53
C ARG A 318 -5.52 16.38 17.25
N GLY A 319 -5.65 15.13 16.80
CA GLY A 319 -4.96 14.00 17.41
C GLY A 319 -3.45 14.25 17.52
N SER A 320 -2.91 14.18 18.74
CA SER A 320 -1.45 14.21 18.95
C SER A 320 -0.89 12.80 18.77
N TRP A 321 0.32 12.68 18.22
CA TRP A 321 1.03 11.39 18.17
C TRP A 321 1.21 10.75 19.55
N ARG A 322 1.19 11.57 20.62
CA ARG A 322 1.23 11.10 22.02
C ARG A 322 0.01 10.27 22.41
N ILE A 323 -1.13 10.45 21.74
CA ILE A 323 -2.35 9.67 21.98
C ILE A 323 -2.14 8.21 21.60
N LEU A 324 -1.30 7.92 20.60
CA LEU A 324 -0.94 6.54 20.22
C LEU A 324 -0.22 5.81 21.37
N LEU A 325 0.52 6.54 22.20
CA LEU A 325 1.23 6.00 23.37
C LEU A 325 0.39 6.02 24.65
N SER A 326 -0.83 6.56 24.59
CA SER A 326 -1.75 6.61 25.73
C SER A 326 -2.16 5.19 26.16
N PRO A 327 -2.51 4.99 27.45
CA PRO A 327 -2.88 3.67 27.96
C PRO A 327 -3.98 2.98 27.16
N SER A 328 -4.93 3.75 26.62
CA SER A 328 -6.08 3.26 25.85
C SER A 328 -5.69 2.65 24.50
N PHE A 329 -4.67 3.21 23.82
CA PHE A 329 -4.26 2.77 22.48
C PHE A 329 -2.94 2.00 22.46
N ARG A 330 -2.16 2.02 23.55
CA ARG A 330 -0.81 1.43 23.61
C ARG A 330 -0.78 -0.05 23.21
N ARG A 331 -1.74 -0.86 23.67
CA ARG A 331 -1.82 -2.29 23.29
C ARG A 331 -2.02 -2.45 21.79
N THR A 332 -2.97 -1.72 21.21
CA THR A 332 -3.27 -1.74 19.78
C THR A 332 -2.08 -1.23 18.97
N SER A 333 -1.45 -0.13 19.38
CA SER A 333 -0.27 0.41 18.70
C SER A 333 0.92 -0.55 18.73
N LEU A 334 1.19 -1.22 19.85
CA LEU A 334 2.26 -2.23 19.94
C LEU A 334 1.95 -3.46 19.09
N LEU A 335 0.71 -3.94 19.09
CA LEU A 335 0.31 -5.07 18.25
C LEU A 335 0.42 -4.72 16.76
N LEU A 336 0.01 -3.52 16.37
CA LEU A 336 0.13 -3.04 14.99
C LEU A 336 1.60 -2.92 14.56
N TRP A 337 2.49 -2.40 15.42
CA TRP A 337 3.92 -2.35 15.15
C TRP A 337 4.59 -3.73 15.12
N TYR A 338 4.12 -4.67 15.93
CA TYR A 338 4.62 -6.05 15.89
C TYR A 338 4.15 -6.79 14.64
N SER A 339 2.95 -6.47 14.13
CA SER A 339 2.38 -7.12 12.94
C SER A 339 3.01 -6.66 11.61
N TRP A 340 3.71 -5.52 11.62
CA TRP A 340 4.36 -4.91 10.46
C TRP A 340 5.85 -5.23 10.42
#